data_AF-A0A5D2I7L1-F1
#
_entry.id   AF-A0A5D2I7L1-F1
#
_cell.length_a   1.000
_cell.length_b   1.000
_cell.length_c   1.000
_cell.angle_alpha   90.00
_cell.angle_beta   90.00
_cell.angle_gamma   90.00
#
_symmetry.space_group_name_H-M   'P 1'
#
loop_
_entity.id
_entity.type
_entity.pdbx_description
1 polymer ?
#
loop_
_entity_poly.entity_id
_entity_poly.type
_entity_poly.pdbx_seq_one_letter_code
_entity_poly.pdbx_strand_id
1 'polypeptide(L)'
;MQLKQVLANGKKGALNVGAVLILPERFELAPTNRISPEMKEKISNLSFQNYRPTKKNILVIGPVPGKKYSEITFPILSPDPASNKDVHILKYPIYVGGNRGRGQIYPDGNKSNNTVYNATAAGIVSKIIRKEKGGTK
;
A
#
# COMPACT_ATOMS: atom_id res chain seq x y z
N MET A 1 -2.29 -16.98 7.76
CA MET A 1 -1.27 -16.19 8.50
C MET A 1 -1.70 -16.02 9.95
N GLN A 2 -0.87 -16.46 10.90
CA GLN A 2 -1.15 -16.38 12.35
C GLN A 2 -0.57 -15.10 13.02
N LEU A 3 0.37 -14.42 12.36
CA LEU A 3 1.03 -13.23 12.90
C LEU A 3 0.07 -12.03 12.97
N LYS A 4 0.04 -11.34 14.12
CA LYS A 4 -0.74 -10.11 14.36
C LYS A 4 0.19 -8.92 14.59
N GLN A 5 -0.28 -7.71 14.28
CA GLN A 5 0.46 -6.45 14.50
C GLN A 5 -0.14 -5.63 15.65
N VAL A 6 0.61 -4.65 16.17
CA VAL A 6 0.11 -3.66 17.13
C VAL A 6 -0.74 -2.61 16.43
N LEU A 7 -2.00 -2.48 16.84
CA LEU A 7 -2.93 -1.48 16.33
C LEU A 7 -2.71 -0.11 17.00
N ALA A 8 -3.39 0.93 16.49
CA ALA A 8 -3.32 2.28 17.07
C ALA A 8 -3.75 2.31 18.56
N ASN A 9 -4.62 1.40 18.99
CA ASN A 9 -5.05 1.26 20.38
C ASN A 9 -4.14 0.35 21.24
N GLY A 10 -3.00 -0.12 20.71
CA GLY A 10 -2.06 -0.99 21.40
C GLY A 10 -2.42 -2.48 21.42
N LYS A 11 -3.64 -2.87 21.00
CA LYS A 11 -4.03 -4.30 20.93
C LYS A 11 -3.44 -4.99 19.70
N LYS A 12 -3.29 -6.32 19.77
CA LYS A 12 -2.87 -7.14 18.62
C LYS A 12 -4.03 -7.36 17.64
N GLY A 13 -3.82 -7.05 16.37
CA GLY A 13 -4.83 -7.15 15.32
C GLY A 13 -4.31 -7.66 13.98
N ALA A 14 -5.21 -7.79 13.01
CA ALA A 14 -4.89 -8.23 11.66
C ALA A 14 -4.04 -7.19 10.89
N LEU A 15 -3.38 -7.66 9.83
CA LEU A 15 -2.61 -6.83 8.93
C LEU A 15 -3.43 -6.48 7.69
N ASN A 16 -3.32 -5.22 7.30
CA ASN A 16 -3.77 -4.74 6.00
C ASN A 16 -2.60 -4.69 5.02
N VAL A 17 -2.92 -4.72 3.74
CA VAL A 17 -1.97 -4.60 2.64
C VAL A 17 -2.35 -3.44 1.74
N GLY A 18 -1.37 -2.92 1.01
CA GLY A 18 -1.56 -1.94 -0.05
C GLY A 18 -0.40 -2.04 -1.04
N ALA A 19 -0.60 -1.48 -2.23
CA ALA A 19 0.42 -1.49 -3.26
C ALA A 19 0.36 -0.22 -4.13
N VAL A 20 1.49 0.09 -4.72
CA VAL A 20 1.64 1.04 -5.82
C VAL A 20 2.25 0.32 -7.01
N LEU A 21 1.66 0.53 -8.18
CA LEU A 21 2.11 -0.02 -9.46
C LEU A 21 2.43 1.17 -10.37
N ILE A 22 3.69 1.26 -10.80
CA ILE A 22 4.17 2.30 -11.71
C ILE A 22 4.35 1.66 -13.07
N LEU A 23 3.50 2.06 -14.01
CA LEU A 23 3.49 1.59 -15.38
C LEU A 23 4.22 2.59 -16.29
N PRO A 24 4.64 2.15 -17.48
CA PRO A 24 5.12 3.04 -18.52
C PRO A 24 4.08 4.10 -18.86
N GLU A 25 4.52 5.23 -19.40
CA GLU A 25 3.60 6.28 -19.83
C GLU A 25 2.54 5.73 -20.81
N ARG A 26 1.34 6.30 -20.74
CA ARG A 26 0.14 5.92 -21.52
C ARG A 26 -0.49 4.55 -21.22
N PHE A 27 0.14 3.68 -20.42
CA PHE A 27 -0.58 2.57 -19.81
C PHE A 27 -1.55 3.12 -18.76
N GLU A 28 -2.73 2.53 -18.65
CA GLU A 28 -3.75 2.95 -17.68
C GLU A 28 -4.56 1.77 -17.15
N LEU A 29 -5.36 2.03 -16.12
CA LEU A 29 -6.33 1.07 -15.62
C LEU A 29 -7.38 0.79 -16.71
N ALA A 30 -7.67 -0.48 -16.98
CA ALA A 30 -8.65 -0.84 -17.98
C ALA A 30 -10.06 -0.34 -17.58
N PRO A 31 -10.82 0.26 -18.51
CA PRO A 31 -12.18 0.68 -18.24
C PRO A 31 -13.08 -0.55 -18.03
N THR A 32 -14.15 -0.39 -17.24
CA THR A 32 -15.00 -1.51 -16.76
C THR A 32 -15.68 -2.32 -17.88
N ASN A 33 -15.87 -1.71 -19.06
CA ASN A 33 -16.42 -2.36 -20.24
C ASN A 33 -15.40 -3.25 -20.98
N ARG A 34 -14.10 -3.09 -20.71
CA ARG A 34 -13.00 -3.89 -21.31
C ARG A 34 -12.52 -5.04 -20.42
N ILE A 35 -13.03 -5.14 -19.19
CA ILE A 35 -12.68 -6.20 -18.24
C ILE A 35 -13.64 -7.38 -18.44
N SER A 36 -13.08 -8.57 -18.70
CA SER A 36 -13.86 -9.79 -18.84
C SER A 36 -14.60 -10.16 -17.54
N PRO A 37 -15.71 -10.90 -17.60
CA PRO A 37 -16.43 -11.36 -16.41
C PRO A 37 -15.54 -12.13 -15.42
N GLU A 38 -14.72 -13.06 -15.93
CA GLU A 38 -13.77 -13.84 -15.12
C GLU A 38 -12.78 -12.93 -14.37
N MET A 39 -12.27 -11.89 -15.03
CA MET A 39 -11.34 -10.94 -14.42
C MET A 39 -12.04 -10.03 -13.40
N LYS A 40 -13.30 -9.64 -13.66
CA LYS A 40 -14.13 -8.87 -12.69
C LYS A 40 -14.31 -9.63 -11.38
N GLU A 41 -14.53 -10.95 -11.44
CA GLU A 41 -14.61 -11.78 -10.24
C GLU A 41 -13.31 -11.78 -9.44
N LYS A 42 -12.16 -11.94 -10.12
CA LYS A 42 -10.83 -11.91 -9.49
C LYS A 42 -10.52 -10.57 -8.80
N ILE A 43 -10.95 -9.46 -9.40
CA ILE A 43 -10.74 -8.10 -8.87
C ILE A 43 -11.64 -7.80 -7.65
N SER A 44 -12.68 -8.60 -7.40
CA SER A 44 -13.54 -8.62 -6.19
C SER A 44 -13.52 -7.36 -5.30
N ASN A 45 -14.31 -6.35 -5.67
CA ASN A 45 -14.53 -5.10 -4.90
C ASN A 45 -13.25 -4.32 -4.55
N LEU A 46 -12.16 -4.55 -5.26
CA LEU A 46 -10.96 -3.72 -5.16
C LEU A 46 -11.19 -2.41 -5.92
N SER A 47 -10.86 -1.31 -5.27
CA SER A 47 -10.90 0.02 -5.87
C SER A 47 -9.47 0.48 -6.13
N PHE A 48 -9.16 0.75 -7.40
CA PHE A 48 -7.88 1.29 -7.83
C PHE A 48 -8.00 2.79 -7.99
N GLN A 49 -6.98 3.53 -7.56
CA GLN A 49 -6.93 4.97 -7.67
C GLN A 49 -5.70 5.39 -8.45
N ASN A 50 -5.82 6.45 -9.24
CA ASN A 50 -4.67 7.09 -9.85
C ASN A 50 -3.91 7.86 -8.76
N TYR A 51 -2.58 7.81 -8.77
CA TYR A 51 -1.74 8.54 -7.83
C TYR A 51 -2.03 10.06 -7.85
N ARG A 52 -2.36 10.58 -9.04
CA ARG A 52 -2.80 11.96 -9.27
C ARG A 52 -3.76 11.99 -10.47
N PRO A 53 -4.69 12.96 -10.59
CA PRO A 53 -5.58 13.05 -11.75
C PRO A 53 -4.86 13.03 -13.11
N THR A 54 -3.65 13.61 -13.20
CA THR A 54 -2.84 13.66 -14.42
C THR A 54 -1.94 12.43 -14.63
N LYS A 55 -1.79 11.56 -13.62
CA LYS A 55 -0.89 10.40 -13.65
C LYS A 55 -1.69 9.10 -13.63
N LYS A 56 -2.23 8.75 -14.80
CA LYS A 56 -3.04 7.54 -15.00
C LYS A 56 -2.24 6.24 -15.01
N ASN A 57 -0.93 6.31 -15.26
CA ASN A 57 -0.03 5.17 -15.29
C ASN A 57 0.51 4.77 -13.91
N ILE A 58 0.20 5.52 -12.86
CA ILE A 58 0.58 5.19 -11.49
C ILE A 58 -0.68 4.83 -10.71
N LEU A 59 -0.82 3.55 -10.40
CA LEU A 59 -2.01 2.98 -9.75
C LEU A 59 -1.71 2.69 -8.29
N VAL A 60 -2.60 3.12 -7.41
CA VAL A 60 -2.52 2.93 -5.95
C VAL A 60 -3.72 2.13 -5.49
N ILE A 61 -3.50 1.18 -4.59
CA ILE A 61 -4.54 0.38 -3.97
C ILE A 61 -4.26 0.16 -2.47
N GLY A 62 -5.32 0.17 -1.69
CA GLY A 62 -5.29 -0.09 -0.26
C GLY A 62 -5.67 1.12 0.60
N PRO A 63 -5.72 0.94 1.92
CA PRO A 63 -5.47 -0.33 2.63
C PRO A 63 -6.64 -1.33 2.46
N VAL A 64 -6.32 -2.61 2.21
CA VAL A 64 -7.31 -3.71 2.16
C VAL A 64 -6.95 -4.84 3.13
N PRO A 65 -7.93 -5.67 3.57
CA PRO A 65 -7.65 -6.77 4.51
C PRO A 65 -6.70 -7.81 3.91
N GLY A 66 -5.49 -7.95 4.47
CA GLY A 66 -4.44 -8.79 3.89
C GLY A 66 -4.71 -10.30 3.95
N LYS A 67 -5.61 -10.75 4.84
CA LYS A 67 -6.04 -12.16 4.88
C LYS A 67 -6.93 -12.50 3.68
N LYS A 68 -7.74 -11.54 3.21
CA LYS A 68 -8.66 -11.72 2.08
C LYS A 68 -7.91 -11.51 0.76
N TYR A 69 -7.04 -10.50 0.72
CA TYR A 69 -6.31 -10.10 -0.48
C TYR A 69 -4.82 -10.42 -0.29
N SER A 70 -4.45 -11.69 -0.43
CA SER A 70 -3.04 -12.12 -0.51
C SER A 70 -2.44 -11.84 -1.88
N GLU A 71 -3.30 -11.79 -2.91
CA GLU A 71 -2.97 -11.46 -4.28
C GLU A 71 -3.86 -10.32 -4.76
N ILE A 72 -3.31 -9.43 -5.58
CA ILE A 72 -4.01 -8.29 -6.17
C ILE A 72 -3.77 -8.37 -7.68
N THR A 73 -4.84 -8.53 -8.44
CA THR A 73 -4.79 -8.51 -9.91
C THR A 73 -5.09 -7.12 -10.42
N PHE A 74 -4.18 -6.51 -11.18
CA PHE A 74 -4.37 -5.19 -11.78
C PHE A 74 -4.84 -5.35 -13.24
N PRO A 75 -6.05 -4.87 -13.61
CA PRO A 75 -6.49 -4.85 -15.00
C PRO A 75 -5.85 -3.67 -15.73
N ILE A 76 -4.82 -3.93 -16.53
CA ILE A 76 -4.06 -2.89 -17.22
C ILE A 76 -4.44 -2.88 -18.71
N LEU A 77 -4.68 -1.69 -19.24
CA LEU A 77 -4.84 -1.45 -20.67
C LEU A 77 -3.53 -0.91 -21.24
N SER A 78 -2.98 -1.61 -22.22
CA SER A 78 -1.84 -1.13 -23.00
C SER A 78 -2.28 -0.05 -23.99
N PRO A 79 -1.43 0.96 -24.28
CA PRO A 79 -1.68 1.89 -25.36
C PRO A 79 -1.57 1.22 -26.72
N ASP A 80 -2.14 1.84 -27.74
CA ASP A 80 -2.05 1.42 -29.14
C ASP A 80 -1.05 2.30 -29.91
N PRO A 81 0.10 1.76 -30.38
CA PRO A 81 1.09 2.50 -31.16
C PRO A 81 0.58 3.01 -32.51
N ALA A 82 -0.46 2.40 -33.09
CA ALA A 82 -1.01 2.83 -34.37
C ALA A 82 -1.78 4.16 -34.25
N SER A 83 -2.43 4.39 -33.10
CA SER A 83 -3.19 5.61 -32.81
C SER A 83 -2.39 6.67 -32.05
N ASN A 84 -1.25 6.32 -31.45
CA ASN A 84 -0.42 7.24 -30.67
C ASN A 84 1.07 7.17 -31.05
N LYS A 85 1.58 8.26 -31.66
CA LYS A 85 2.98 8.38 -32.11
C LYS A 85 4.00 8.44 -30.97
N ASP A 86 3.57 8.79 -29.75
CA ASP A 86 4.45 8.83 -28.57
C ASP A 86 4.73 7.42 -28.00
N VAL A 87 4.07 6.39 -28.54
CA VAL A 87 4.15 5.02 -28.04
C VAL A 87 4.91 4.17 -29.05
N HIS A 88 5.91 3.44 -28.56
CA HIS A 88 6.76 2.59 -29.38
C HIS A 88 6.66 1.14 -28.93
N ILE A 89 6.87 0.20 -29.86
CA ILE A 89 6.91 -1.22 -29.52
C ILE A 89 8.32 -1.53 -29.01
N LEU A 90 8.49 -1.51 -27.69
CA LEU A 90 9.77 -1.73 -27.01
C LEU A 90 9.55 -2.52 -25.72
N LYS A 91 10.65 -2.93 -25.09
CA LYS A 91 10.63 -3.50 -23.74
C LYS A 91 10.57 -2.37 -22.73
N TYR A 92 9.53 -2.37 -21.90
CA TYR A 92 9.34 -1.38 -20.85
C TYR A 92 9.45 -1.99 -19.44
N PRO A 93 10.03 -1.27 -18.47
CA PRO A 93 10.02 -1.70 -17.08
C PRO A 93 8.66 -1.44 -16.43
N ILE A 94 8.32 -2.26 -15.43
CA ILE A 94 7.18 -2.05 -14.52
C ILE A 94 7.75 -2.10 -13.10
N TYR A 95 7.37 -1.13 -12.27
CA TYR A 95 7.82 -1.08 -10.88
C TYR A 95 6.65 -1.30 -9.92
N VAL A 96 6.90 -2.09 -8.89
CA VAL A 96 5.89 -2.44 -7.88
C VAL A 96 6.43 -2.13 -6.50
N GLY A 97 5.65 -1.39 -5.71
CA GLY A 97 5.86 -1.21 -4.28
C GLY A 97 4.72 -1.84 -3.51
N GLY A 98 5.01 -2.73 -2.56
CA GLY A 98 4.02 -3.36 -1.70
C GLY A 98 4.28 -3.02 -0.24
N ASN A 99 3.22 -2.79 0.53
CA ASN A 99 3.29 -2.62 1.97
C ASN A 99 2.32 -3.56 2.69
N ARG A 100 2.77 -4.10 3.84
CA ARG A 100 1.93 -4.87 4.77
C ARG A 100 2.14 -4.36 6.18
N GLY A 101 1.05 -4.10 6.89
CA GLY A 101 1.09 -3.60 8.27
C GLY A 101 1.27 -2.09 8.35
N ARG A 102 1.44 -1.60 9.58
CA ARG A 102 1.50 -0.17 9.90
C ARG A 102 2.90 0.40 9.77
N GLY A 103 2.98 1.62 9.24
CA GLY A 103 4.22 2.40 9.15
C GLY A 103 4.77 2.85 10.50
N GLN A 104 6.05 3.21 10.50
CA GLN A 104 6.82 3.60 11.68
C GLN A 104 6.74 5.10 11.99
N ILE A 105 6.44 5.92 10.98
CA ILE A 105 6.48 7.39 11.05
C ILE A 105 5.21 7.94 10.40
N TYR A 106 4.64 8.97 11.00
CA TYR A 106 3.50 9.72 10.47
C TYR A 106 3.94 10.85 9.52
N PRO A 107 3.04 11.40 8.69
CA PRO A 107 3.40 12.48 7.75
C PRO A 107 3.95 13.75 8.41
N ASP A 108 3.62 13.98 9.69
CA ASP A 108 4.14 15.10 10.49
C ASP A 108 5.56 14.82 11.05
N GLY A 109 6.15 13.66 10.75
CA GLY A 109 7.47 13.25 11.24
C GLY A 109 7.45 12.52 12.59
N ASN A 110 6.30 12.45 13.27
CA ASN A 110 6.21 11.79 14.57
C ASN A 110 6.27 10.26 14.44
N LYS A 111 6.93 9.62 15.41
CA LYS A 111 6.99 8.15 15.51
C LYS A 111 5.62 7.56 15.86
N SER A 112 5.25 6.47 15.19
CA SER A 112 4.07 5.68 15.55
C SER A 112 4.36 4.76 16.74
N ASN A 113 3.32 4.17 17.33
CA ASN A 113 3.48 3.12 18.35
C ASN A 113 3.94 1.76 17.78
N ASN A 114 4.22 1.67 16.47
CA ASN A 114 4.76 0.47 15.81
C ASN A 114 6.21 0.70 15.36
N THR A 115 7.04 1.16 16.29
CA THR A 115 8.47 1.42 16.08
C THR A 115 9.23 1.26 17.39
N VAL A 116 10.55 1.34 17.33
CA VAL A 116 11.43 1.32 18.50
C VAL A 116 11.60 2.74 19.06
N TYR A 117 11.44 2.86 20.37
CA TYR A 117 11.78 4.07 21.13
C TYR A 117 13.16 3.88 21.76
N ASN A 118 14.07 4.82 21.45
CA ASN A 118 15.44 4.79 21.94
C ASN A 118 15.58 5.71 23.17
N ALA A 119 16.59 5.46 23.99
CA ALA A 119 16.96 6.39 25.05
C ALA A 119 17.36 7.74 24.46
N THR A 120 16.94 8.83 25.10
CA THR A 120 17.29 10.19 24.70
C THR A 120 18.70 10.59 25.11
N ALA A 121 19.27 9.91 26.11
CA ALA A 121 20.63 10.13 26.62
C ALA A 121 21.17 8.84 27.26
N ALA A 122 22.50 8.76 27.42
CA ALA A 122 23.14 7.72 28.21
C ALA A 122 22.94 7.96 29.71
N GLY A 123 22.85 6.89 30.50
CA GLY A 123 22.70 6.99 31.95
C GLY A 123 22.07 5.76 32.58
N ILE A 124 21.63 5.91 33.83
CA ILE A 124 20.99 4.85 34.61
C ILE A 124 19.48 5.15 34.71
N VAL A 125 18.63 4.14 34.45
CA VAL A 125 17.17 4.28 34.59
C VAL A 125 16.80 4.26 36.07
N SER A 126 16.35 5.40 36.60
CA SER A 126 16.01 5.54 38.02
C SER A 126 14.57 5.13 38.35
N LYS A 127 13.63 5.28 37.41
CA LYS A 127 12.20 5.00 37.61
C LYS A 127 11.49 4.68 36.30
N ILE A 128 10.49 3.81 36.34
CA ILE A 128 9.56 3.55 35.24
C ILE A 128 8.12 3.70 35.77
N ILE A 129 7.34 4.62 35.18
CA ILE A 129 5.94 4.84 35.58
C ILE A 129 5.01 4.27 34.50
N ARG A 130 4.24 3.24 34.87
CA ARG A 130 3.23 2.64 33.98
C ARG A 130 1.91 3.40 34.08
N LYS A 131 1.30 3.73 32.94
CA LYS A 131 -0.07 4.24 32.85
C LYS A 131 -1.05 3.11 32.51
N GLU A 132 -2.32 3.30 32.87
CA GLU A 132 -3.38 2.30 32.74
C GLU A 132 -3.58 1.73 31.32
N LYS A 133 -3.34 2.51 30.27
CA LYS A 133 -3.45 2.08 28.85
C LYS A 133 -2.15 1.51 28.27
N GLY A 134 -1.22 1.05 29.11
CA GLY A 134 0.02 0.38 28.67
C GLY A 134 1.11 1.30 28.12
N GLY A 135 0.98 2.62 28.27
CA GLY A 135 2.04 3.59 27.98
C GLY A 135 2.91 3.84 29.21
N THR A 136 4.22 4.01 29.02
CA THR A 136 5.15 4.42 30.09
C THR A 136 5.57 5.88 29.88
N LYS A 137 5.67 6.64 30.98
CA LYS A 137 6.32 7.97 31.01
C LYS A 137 7.71 7.83 31.61
#